data_AF-A0A955Y102-F1
#
_entry.id   AF-A0A955Y102-F1
#
_cell.length_a   1.000
_cell.length_b   1.000
_cell.length_c   1.000
_cell.angle_alpha   90.00
_cell.angle_beta   90.00
_cell.angle_gamma   90.00
#
_symmetry.space_group_name_H-M   'P 1'
#
loop_
_entity.id
_entity.type
_entity.pdbx_description
1 polymer ?
#
loop_
_entity_poly.entity_id
_entity_poly.type
_entity_poly.pdbx_seq_one_letter_code
_entity_poly.pdbx_strand_id
1 'polypeptide(L)'
;MRLVADRYRIESEIGRGTAAVVFKAYDERTHHACALKVLRTTRRPDETWRRFEREVQLMTELRHPHILRVFDYDLEGRRPWMAMAWARAGSVRQHLDRRGPLPLGDVLVHAVEILGALDTAHRAGVIHRDIKPSNLLKTSSGLKV
;
A
#
# COMPACT_ATOMS: atom_id res chain seq x y z
N MET A 1 -0.05 -24.34 -0.59
CA MET A 1 0.63 -23.11 -0.12
C MET A 1 1.11 -22.36 -1.35
N ARG A 2 0.76 -21.07 -1.53
CA ARG A 2 1.11 -20.32 -2.75
C ARG A 2 2.27 -19.36 -2.44
N LEU A 3 3.39 -19.57 -3.12
CA LEU A 3 4.59 -18.74 -3.05
C LEU A 3 4.62 -17.80 -4.26
N VAL A 4 5.05 -16.56 -4.05
CA VAL A 4 5.27 -15.56 -5.13
C VAL A 4 6.75 -15.19 -5.15
N ALA A 5 7.35 -15.17 -6.34
CA ALA A 5 8.78 -14.90 -6.56
C ALA A 5 9.70 -15.76 -5.68
N ASP A 6 9.31 -17.00 -5.43
CA ASP A 6 10.00 -17.97 -4.57
C ASP A 6 10.40 -17.43 -3.18
N ARG A 7 9.67 -16.42 -2.68
CA ARG A 7 10.01 -15.68 -1.46
C ARG A 7 8.82 -15.29 -0.60
N TYR A 8 7.72 -14.85 -1.21
CA TYR A 8 6.57 -14.34 -0.47
C TYR A 8 5.51 -15.41 -0.32
N ARG A 9 5.38 -15.95 0.89
CA ARG A 9 4.35 -16.95 1.20
C ARG A 9 3.04 -16.24 1.52
N ILE A 10 2.01 -16.48 0.71
CA ILE A 10 0.68 -15.91 0.92
C ILE A 10 0.04 -16.53 2.17
N GLU A 11 -0.44 -15.70 3.09
CA GLU A 11 -1.16 -16.11 4.28
C GLU A 11 -2.67 -15.92 4.14
N SER A 12 -3.10 -14.74 3.70
CA SER A 12 -4.52 -14.42 3.51
C SER A 12 -4.73 -13.28 2.52
N GLU A 13 -5.91 -13.20 1.93
CA GLU A 13 -6.35 -12.01 1.19
C GLU A 13 -6.82 -10.93 2.17
N ILE A 14 -6.36 -9.70 1.97
CA ILE A 14 -6.72 -8.55 2.82
C ILE A 14 -7.45 -7.45 2.06
N GLY A 15 -7.47 -7.51 0.73
CA GLY A 15 -8.22 -6.60 -0.10
C GLY A 15 -8.26 -7.03 -1.55
N ARG A 16 -9.37 -6.75 -2.23
CA ARG A 16 -9.57 -7.06 -3.64
C ARG A 16 -10.12 -5.84 -4.35
N GLY A 17 -9.37 -5.35 -5.33
CA GLY A 17 -9.82 -4.34 -6.28
C GLY A 17 -10.10 -4.96 -7.65
N THR A 18 -10.56 -4.11 -8.57
CA THR A 18 -10.78 -4.49 -9.97
C THR A 18 -9.49 -5.01 -10.61
N ALA A 19 -8.39 -4.26 -10.44
CA ALA A 19 -7.10 -4.49 -11.10
C ALA A 19 -6.17 -5.46 -10.36
N ALA A 20 -6.20 -5.46 -9.03
CA ALA A 20 -5.22 -6.14 -8.19
C ALA A 20 -5.86 -6.77 -6.95
N VAL A 21 -5.18 -7.77 -6.39
CA VAL A 21 -5.50 -8.34 -5.08
C VAL A 21 -4.33 -8.04 -4.15
N VAL A 22 -4.64 -7.67 -2.91
CA VAL A 22 -3.64 -7.45 -1.86
C VAL A 22 -3.73 -8.60 -0.87
N PHE A 23 -2.60 -9.25 -0.62
CA PHE A 23 -2.46 -10.34 0.32
C PHE A 23 -1.65 -9.90 1.53
N LYS A 24 -1.97 -10.42 2.71
CA LYS A 24 -0.98 -10.55 3.77
C LYS A 24 -0.06 -11.70 3.38
N ALA A 25 1.23 -11.43 3.35
CA ALA A 25 2.25 -12.41 3.03
C ALA A 25 3.37 -12.38 4.06
N TYR A 26 4.07 -13.49 4.17
CA TYR A 26 5.30 -13.62 4.93
C TYR A 26 6.49 -13.62 3.96
N ASP A 27 7.43 -12.72 4.17
CA ASP A 27 8.67 -12.68 3.41
C ASP A 27 9.67 -13.67 4.02
N GLU A 28 9.89 -14.80 3.34
CA GLU A 28 10.77 -15.88 3.82
C GLU A 28 12.24 -15.46 3.94
N ARG A 29 12.64 -14.34 3.31
CA ARG A 29 14.02 -13.83 3.38
C ARG A 29 14.24 -12.91 4.58
N THR A 30 13.26 -12.05 4.88
CA THR A 30 13.38 -11.06 5.97
C THR A 30 12.68 -11.48 7.25
N HIS A 31 11.92 -12.59 7.21
CA HIS A 31 11.14 -13.11 8.33
C HIS A 31 10.09 -12.14 8.88
N HIS A 32 9.60 -11.22 8.04
CA HIS A 32 8.61 -10.22 8.39
C HIS A 32 7.34 -10.32 7.53
N ALA A 33 6.22 -9.89 8.10
CA ALA A 33 4.96 -9.78 7.37
C ALA A 33 4.98 -8.54 6.45
N CYS A 34 4.46 -8.70 5.24
CA CYS A 34 4.27 -7.63 4.27
C CYS A 34 2.86 -7.67 3.68
N ALA A 35 2.43 -6.54 3.11
CA ALA A 35 1.31 -6.54 2.17
C ALA A 35 1.86 -6.76 0.76
N LEU A 36 1.33 -7.75 0.05
CA LEU A 36 1.73 -8.09 -1.32
C LEU A 36 0.58 -7.79 -2.27
N LYS A 37 0.72 -6.72 -3.05
CA LYS A 37 -0.24 -6.37 -4.10
C LYS A 37 0.16 -7.06 -5.39
N VAL A 38 -0.73 -7.90 -5.92
CA VAL A 38 -0.50 -8.71 -7.13
C VAL A 38 -1.54 -8.34 -8.17
N LEU A 39 -1.09 -8.03 -9.38
CA LEU A 39 -1.97 -7.70 -10.48
C LEU A 39 -2.73 -8.95 -10.95
N ARG A 40 -4.02 -8.78 -11.27
CA ARG A 40 -4.88 -9.90 -11.71
C ARG A 40 -4.72 -10.22 -13.19
N THR A 41 -4.48 -9.19 -14.02
CA THR A 41 -4.29 -9.34 -15.46
C THR A 41 -2.86 -9.77 -15.79
N THR A 42 -2.73 -10.71 -16.73
CA THR A 42 -1.46 -11.18 -17.29
C THR A 42 -1.23 -10.62 -18.70
N ARG A 43 -2.17 -9.83 -19.23
CA ARG A 43 -2.10 -9.33 -20.62
C ARG A 43 -1.23 -8.08 -20.68
N ARG A 44 -0.09 -8.19 -21.38
CA ARG A 44 0.75 -7.05 -21.75
C ARG A 44 0.49 -6.59 -23.19
N PRO A 45 0.60 -5.28 -23.49
CA PRO A 45 0.44 -4.15 -22.58
C PRO A 45 -1.06 -3.81 -22.42
N ASP A 46 -1.59 -3.88 -21.20
CA ASP A 46 -2.92 -3.35 -20.84
C ASP A 46 -2.76 -2.03 -20.06
N GLU A 47 -3.76 -1.15 -20.09
CA GLU A 47 -3.77 0.12 -19.34
C GLU A 47 -3.55 -0.13 -17.84
N THR A 48 -4.17 -1.20 -17.33
CA THR A 48 -4.01 -1.67 -15.94
C THR A 48 -2.54 -1.90 -15.58
N TRP A 49 -1.79 -2.52 -16.49
CA TRP A 49 -0.36 -2.81 -16.29
C TRP A 49 0.44 -1.51 -16.22
N ARG A 50 0.23 -0.59 -17.19
CA ARG A 50 0.93 0.70 -17.22
C ARG A 50 0.60 1.56 -16.00
N ARG A 51 -0.64 1.48 -15.49
CA ARG A 51 -1.03 2.18 -14.25
C ARG A 51 -0.31 1.59 -13.03
N PHE A 52 -0.15 0.27 -12.96
CA PHE A 52 0.58 -0.39 -11.88
C PHE A 52 2.09 -0.08 -11.94
N GLU A 53 2.71 -0.11 -13.12
CA GLU A 53 4.12 0.30 -13.29
C GLU A 53 4.35 1.73 -12.79
N ARG A 54 3.47 2.67 -13.19
CA ARG A 54 3.53 4.05 -12.68
C ARG A 54 3.34 4.13 -11.17
N GLU A 55 2.41 3.37 -10.60
CA GLU A 55 2.20 3.35 -9.15
C GLU A 55 3.48 2.91 -8.42
N VAL A 56 4.12 1.83 -8.88
CA VAL A 56 5.38 1.35 -8.32
C VAL A 56 6.47 2.42 -8.41
N GLN A 57 6.67 3.04 -9.58
CA GLN A 57 7.67 4.09 -9.79
C GLN A 57 7.46 5.29 -8.84
N LEU A 58 6.23 5.78 -8.76
CA LEU A 58 5.89 6.91 -7.90
C LEU A 58 6.14 6.59 -6.42
N MET A 59 5.78 5.37 -5.97
CA MET A 59 5.96 4.99 -4.57
C MET A 59 7.42 4.70 -4.20
N THR A 60 8.29 4.35 -5.15
CA THR A 60 9.71 4.10 -4.88
C THR A 60 10.55 5.36 -4.89
N GLU A 61 10.13 6.40 -5.63
CA GLU A 61 10.78 7.71 -5.66
C GLU A 61 10.46 8.56 -4.41
N LEU A 62 9.27 8.39 -3.83
CA LEU A 62 8.82 9.17 -2.68
C LEU A 62 9.33 8.58 -1.36
N ARG A 63 10.00 9.41 -0.55
CA ARG A 63 10.48 9.05 0.79
C ARG A 63 9.92 9.99 1.84
N HIS A 64 8.99 9.49 2.65
CA HIS A 64 8.43 10.22 3.78
C HIS A 64 7.96 9.26 4.88
N PRO A 65 8.07 9.60 6.17
CA PRO A 65 7.60 8.74 7.28
C PRO A 65 6.11 8.36 7.19
N HIS A 66 5.28 9.18 6.54
CA HIS A 66 3.85 8.97 6.35
C HIS A 66 3.46 8.55 4.92
N ILE A 67 4.42 8.11 4.11
CA ILE A 67 4.16 7.40 2.84
C ILE A 67 4.44 5.92 3.06
N LEU A 68 3.57 5.05 2.54
CA LEU A 68 3.71 3.62 2.67
C LEU A 68 4.95 3.13 1.92
N ARG A 69 5.87 2.50 2.66
CA ARG A 69 7.12 2.03 2.10
C ARG A 69 6.92 0.81 1.22
N VAL A 70 7.45 0.89 0.00
CA VAL A 70 7.67 -0.25 -0.89
C VAL A 70 9.00 -0.91 -0.53
N PHE A 71 9.00 -2.23 -0.40
CA PHE A 71 10.20 -3.02 -0.12
C PHE A 71 10.80 -3.62 -1.38
N ASP A 72 9.95 -4.08 -2.29
CA ASP A 72 10.36 -4.83 -3.46
C ASP A 72 9.22 -4.88 -4.48
N TYR A 73 9.52 -5.19 -5.74
CA TYR A 73 8.55 -5.33 -6.81
C TYR A 73 9.11 -6.14 -7.99
N ASP A 74 8.22 -6.67 -8.82
CA ASP A 74 8.54 -7.23 -10.12
C ASP A 74 7.49 -6.74 -11.11
N LEU A 75 7.96 -6.06 -12.16
CA LEU A 75 7.14 -5.53 -13.24
C LEU A 75 7.32 -6.31 -14.54
N GLU A 76 8.21 -7.31 -14.59
CA GLU A 76 8.56 -8.03 -15.82
C GLU A 76 8.02 -9.45 -15.85
N GLY A 77 7.79 -10.05 -14.68
CA GLY A 77 7.20 -11.36 -14.53
C GLY A 77 5.78 -11.45 -15.08
N ARG A 78 5.29 -12.69 -15.26
CA ARG A 78 3.93 -12.97 -15.80
C ARG A 78 2.79 -12.28 -15.03
N ARG A 79 3.01 -12.00 -13.74
CA ARG A 79 2.05 -11.30 -12.87
C ARG A 79 2.82 -10.28 -12.04
N PRO A 80 2.71 -8.98 -12.35
CA PRO A 80 3.36 -7.94 -11.59
C PRO A 80 2.93 -7.95 -10.15
N TRP A 81 3.88 -7.63 -9.28
CA TRP A 81 3.62 -7.53 -7.86
C TRP A 81 4.49 -6.45 -7.22
N MET A 82 4.03 -5.99 -6.06
CA MET A 82 4.75 -5.05 -5.20
C MET A 82 4.55 -5.46 -3.75
N ALA A 83 5.66 -5.62 -3.02
CA ALA A 83 5.69 -5.88 -1.60
C ALA A 83 5.85 -4.55 -0.85
N MET A 84 4.97 -4.29 0.11
CA MET A 84 4.90 -3.05 0.87
C MET A 84 4.77 -3.31 2.37
N ALA A 85 5.01 -2.28 3.17
CA ALA A 85 4.86 -2.34 4.62
C ALA A 85 3.45 -2.82 5.03
N TRP A 86 3.40 -3.74 6.00
CA TRP A 86 2.15 -4.25 6.53
C TRP A 86 1.59 -3.35 7.64
N ALA A 87 0.41 -2.78 7.41
CA ALA A 87 -0.32 -1.99 8.39
C ALA A 87 -1.26 -2.88 9.24
N ARG A 88 -0.71 -3.51 10.29
CA ARG A 88 -1.45 -4.47 11.14
C ARG A 88 -2.73 -3.91 11.75
N ALA A 89 -2.78 -2.61 12.06
CA ALA A 89 -3.96 -1.97 12.65
C ALA A 89 -5.07 -1.67 11.63
N GLY A 90 -4.83 -1.92 10.34
CA GLY A 90 -5.80 -1.74 9.26
C GLY A 90 -5.94 -0.28 8.83
N SER A 91 -7.00 0.02 8.09
CA SER A 91 -7.27 1.37 7.59
C SER A 91 -8.10 2.22 8.56
N VAL A 92 -8.13 3.53 8.33
CA VAL A 92 -9.05 4.44 9.03
C VAL A 92 -10.50 4.04 8.78
N ARG A 93 -10.87 3.62 7.57
CA ARG A 93 -12.21 3.06 7.27
C ARG A 93 -12.56 1.93 8.24
N GLN A 94 -11.69 0.92 8.34
CA GLN A 94 -11.91 -0.21 9.23
C GLN A 94 -11.97 0.17 10.70
N HIS A 95 -11.28 1.24 11.11
CA HIS A 95 -11.42 1.77 12.46
C HIS A 95 -12.79 2.43 12.66
N LEU A 96 -13.21 3.30 11.74
CA LEU A 96 -14.52 3.97 11.78
C LEU A 96 -15.66 2.96 11.85
N ASP A 97 -15.59 1.89 11.04
CA ASP A 97 -16.63 0.85 11.01
C ASP A 97 -16.72 0.07 12.33
N ARG A 98 -15.60 -0.07 13.07
CA ARG A 98 -15.53 -0.85 14.32
C ARG A 98 -15.72 -0.03 15.60
N ARG A 99 -15.28 1.22 15.60
CA ARG A 99 -15.16 2.06 16.80
C ARG A 99 -15.81 3.42 16.67
N GLY A 100 -16.31 3.78 15.49
CA GLY A 100 -16.87 5.09 15.22
C GLY A 100 -15.80 6.18 15.02
N PRO A 101 -16.20 7.46 15.10
CA PRO A 101 -15.34 8.61 14.85
C PRO A 101 -14.12 8.68 15.76
N LEU A 102 -13.06 9.30 15.26
CA LEU A 102 -11.86 9.61 16.05
C LEU A 102 -12.08 10.88 16.89
N PRO A 103 -11.49 10.97 18.09
CA PRO A 103 -11.39 12.22 18.83
C PRO A 103 -10.73 13.32 17.99
N LEU A 104 -11.15 14.58 18.18
CA LEU A 104 -10.63 15.71 17.40
C LEU A 104 -9.10 15.84 17.50
N GLY A 105 -8.52 15.59 18.67
CA GLY A 105 -7.06 15.62 18.85
C GLY A 105 -6.33 14.65 17.91
N ASP A 106 -6.80 13.40 17.83
CA ASP A 106 -6.23 12.39 16.94
C ASP A 106 -6.39 12.78 15.47
N VAL A 107 -7.55 13.36 15.11
CA VAL A 107 -7.80 13.84 13.75
C VAL A 107 -6.79 14.92 13.35
N LEU A 108 -6.50 15.87 14.24
CA LEU A 108 -5.54 16.94 13.96
C LEU A 108 -4.11 16.41 13.80
N VAL A 109 -3.68 15.48 14.66
CA VAL A 109 -2.37 14.81 14.53
C VAL A 109 -2.28 14.12 13.18
N HIS A 110 -3.27 13.29 12.85
CA HIS A 110 -3.33 12.57 11.60
C HIS A 110 -3.39 13.49 10.38
N ALA A 111 -4.08 14.62 10.45
CA ALA A 111 -4.13 15.59 9.36
C ALA A 111 -2.72 16.11 9.06
N VAL A 112 -1.92 16.47 10.07
CA VAL A 112 -0.54 16.94 9.89
C VAL A 112 0.34 15.86 9.26
N GLU A 113 0.26 14.62 9.74
CA GLU A 113 0.99 13.48 9.19
C GLU A 113 0.73 13.28 7.69
N ILE A 114 -0.55 13.27 7.31
CA ILE A 114 -1.00 13.06 5.94
C ILE A 114 -0.65 14.25 5.05
N LEU A 115 -0.81 15.48 5.54
CA LEU A 115 -0.45 16.69 4.79
C LEU A 115 1.05 16.76 4.51
N GLY A 116 1.92 16.34 5.44
CA GLY A 116 3.36 16.26 5.18
C GLY A 116 3.73 15.23 4.09
N ALA A 117 3.04 14.09 4.07
CA ALA A 117 3.20 13.10 3.01
C ALA A 117 2.75 13.64 1.64
N LEU A 118 1.60 14.33 1.61
CA LEU A 118 1.07 14.93 0.39
C LEU A 118 1.94 16.08 -0.11
N ASP A 119 2.48 16.93 0.77
CA ASP A 119 3.45 17.97 0.39
C ASP A 119 4.69 17.35 -0.26
N THR A 120 5.23 16.28 0.32
CA THR A 120 6.35 15.53 -0.28
C THR A 120 6.00 15.01 -1.68
N ALA A 121 4.82 14.40 -1.84
CA ALA A 121 4.35 13.92 -3.14
C ALA A 121 4.18 15.05 -4.16
N HIS A 122 3.54 16.16 -3.76
CA HIS A 122 3.26 17.29 -4.64
C HIS A 122 4.56 17.98 -5.11
N ARG A 123 5.57 18.11 -4.25
CA ARG A 123 6.89 18.67 -4.63
C ARG A 123 7.61 17.82 -5.67
N ALA A 124 7.34 16.52 -5.70
CA ALA A 124 7.82 15.60 -6.73
C ALA A 124 6.89 15.54 -7.96
N GLY A 125 5.88 16.41 -8.06
CA GLY A 125 4.92 16.42 -9.17
C GLY A 125 3.87 15.31 -9.12
N VAL A 126 3.74 14.63 -7.98
CA VAL A 126 2.86 13.45 -7.82
C VAL A 126 1.56 13.85 -7.14
N ILE A 127 0.43 13.58 -7.78
CA ILE A 127 -0.90 13.76 -7.17
C ILE A 127 -1.48 12.39 -6.83
N HIS A 128 -1.81 12.13 -5.56
CA HIS A 128 -2.30 10.82 -5.12
C HIS A 128 -3.67 10.46 -5.74
N ARG A 129 -4.58 11.42 -5.89
CA ARG A 129 -5.92 11.29 -6.52
C ARG A 129 -6.93 10.32 -5.87
N ASP A 130 -6.58 9.61 -4.80
CA ASP A 130 -7.47 8.64 -4.14
C ASP A 130 -7.34 8.67 -2.61
N ILE A 131 -7.27 9.89 -2.05
CA ILE A 131 -7.24 10.08 -0.60
C ILE A 131 -8.64 9.85 -0.03
N LYS A 132 -8.76 8.80 0.77
CA LYS A 132 -9.99 8.38 1.44
C LYS A 132 -9.67 7.46 2.63
N PRO A 133 -10.57 7.29 3.62
CA PRO A 133 -10.29 6.52 4.83
C PRO A 133 -9.79 5.08 4.60
N SER A 134 -10.12 4.43 3.48
CA SER A 134 -9.64 3.08 3.17
C SER A 134 -8.17 3.02 2.77
N ASN A 135 -7.61 4.14 2.29
CA ASN A 135 -6.21 4.26 1.86
C ASN A 135 -5.34 4.94 2.93
N LEU A 136 -5.92 5.36 4.05
CA LEU A 136 -5.18 5.84 5.21
C LEU A 136 -4.91 4.66 6.14
N LEU A 137 -3.67 4.19 6.19
CA LEU A 137 -3.28 2.99 6.90
C LEU A 137 -2.69 3.30 8.27
N LYS A 138 -3.19 2.62 9.31
CA LYS A 138 -2.72 2.76 10.69
C LYS A 138 -1.48 1.90 10.90
N THR A 139 -0.39 2.54 11.32
CA THR A 139 0.85 1.88 11.69
C THR A 139 1.28 2.29 13.10
N SER A 140 2.31 1.65 13.64
CA SER A 140 2.89 2.03 14.94
C SER A 140 3.53 3.43 14.92
N SER A 141 3.83 3.97 13.74
CA SER A 141 4.45 5.30 13.56
C SER A 141 3.46 6.34 13.02
N GLY A 142 2.15 6.19 13.28
CA GLY A 142 1.11 7.09 12.77
C GLY A 142 0.43 6.59 11.50
N LEU A 143 -0.31 7.48 10.83
CA LEU A 143 -0.97 7.14 9.56
C LEU A 143 0.00 7.20 8.39
N LYS A 144 -0.24 6.33 7.40
CA LYS A 144 0.44 6.37 6.11
C LYS A 144 -0.58 6.45 4.97
N VAL A 145 -0.25 7.24 3.95
CA VAL A 145 -0.87 7.16 2.61
C VAL A 145 -0.15 6.15 1.75
#